data_AF-A0A1D6N6W6-F1
#
_entry.id   AF-A0A1D6N6W6-F1
#
_cell.length_a   1.000
_cell.length_b   1.000
_cell.length_c   1.000
_cell.angle_alpha   90.00
_cell.angle_beta   90.00
_cell.angle_gamma   90.00
#
_symmetry.space_group_name_H-M   'P 1'
#
loop_
_entity.id
_entity.type
_entity.pdbx_description
1 polymer ?
#
loop_
_entity_poly.entity_id
_entity_poly.type
_entity_poly.pdbx_seq_one_letter_code
_entity_poly.pdbx_strand_id
1 'polypeptide(L)'
;MHAMWKPAKFKYIYLLATLYVFTLTLPSSAAMYWAFGDELLTHSNAFSLLPKTRWRDAAVILMLIHQFITFGFACTPLYFVWEKVIGMHDAKSIFKRALARLPIVVPIWFLAIIFPFFGPINSAVGALLVSFTVYIIPALAHVLTYRTASARMNAAEKPPFFLPSWTGMFVLNMFIVVWVLVVGFGLGGWASMVNFVRQIDTFGLFAKCYQCPKPPVPAAAQSPAPLPHH
;
A
#
# COMPACT_ATOMS: atom_id res chain seq x y z
N MET A 1 19.69 -6.17 3.12
CA MET A 1 20.72 -7.11 2.62
C MET A 1 21.63 -7.69 3.70
N HIS A 2 21.82 -7.01 4.85
CA HIS A 2 22.66 -7.49 5.96
C HIS A 2 22.23 -8.83 6.59
N ALA A 3 20.98 -9.28 6.38
CA ALA A 3 20.49 -10.56 6.87
C ALA A 3 20.64 -11.72 5.87
N MET A 4 21.07 -11.46 4.62
CA MET A 4 21.25 -12.52 3.62
C MET A 4 22.66 -13.11 3.69
N TRP A 5 22.74 -14.44 3.76
CA TRP A 5 24.01 -15.17 3.72
C TRP A 5 24.81 -14.94 2.43
N LYS A 6 24.13 -14.79 1.28
CA LYS A 6 24.75 -14.49 -0.03
C LYS A 6 24.08 -13.31 -0.72
N PRO A 7 24.47 -12.06 -0.42
CA PRO A 7 23.84 -10.86 -0.97
C PRO A 7 23.90 -10.78 -2.51
N ALA A 8 24.94 -11.33 -3.14
CA ALA A 8 25.09 -11.34 -4.60
C ALA A 8 23.96 -12.06 -5.36
N LYS A 9 23.19 -12.93 -4.69
CA LYS A 9 22.03 -13.63 -5.30
C LYS A 9 20.71 -12.87 -5.12
N PHE A 10 20.71 -11.69 -4.52
CA PHE A 10 19.49 -10.96 -4.18
C PHE A 10 18.54 -10.76 -5.36
N LYS A 11 19.04 -10.41 -6.55
CA LYS A 11 18.17 -10.21 -7.73
C LYS A 11 17.33 -11.42 -8.12
N TYR A 12 17.89 -12.61 -8.05
CA TYR A 12 17.19 -13.85 -8.41
C TYR A 12 16.17 -14.23 -7.34
N ILE A 13 16.55 -14.08 -6.07
CA ILE A 13 15.64 -14.33 -4.95
C ILE A 13 14.49 -13.32 -4.95
N TYR A 14 14.79 -12.04 -5.22
CA TYR A 14 13.79 -11.00 -5.34
C TYR A 14 12.81 -11.31 -6.48
N LEU A 15 13.31 -11.65 -7.68
CA LEU A 15 12.47 -12.02 -8.80
C LEU A 15 11.59 -13.25 -8.47
N LEU A 16 12.17 -14.30 -7.90
CA LEU A 16 11.42 -15.49 -7.51
C LEU A 16 10.36 -15.19 -6.45
N ALA A 17 10.69 -14.36 -5.46
CA ALA A 17 9.74 -13.93 -4.44
C ALA A 17 8.60 -13.11 -5.06
N THR A 18 8.89 -12.21 -6.01
CA THR A 18 7.86 -11.46 -6.75
C THR A 18 6.95 -12.40 -7.53
N LEU A 19 7.52 -13.36 -8.27
CA LEU A 19 6.73 -14.35 -9.01
C LEU A 19 5.86 -15.19 -8.08
N TYR A 20 6.40 -15.63 -6.94
CA TYR A 20 5.64 -16.34 -5.92
C TYR A 20 4.47 -15.49 -5.38
N VAL A 21 4.71 -14.23 -5.06
CA VAL A 21 3.63 -13.31 -4.63
C VAL A 21 2.54 -13.21 -5.70
N PHE A 22 2.90 -13.12 -6.99
CA PHE A 22 1.91 -13.12 -8.06
C PHE A 22 1.08 -14.40 -8.12
N THR A 23 1.66 -15.58 -7.83
CA THR A 23 0.87 -16.82 -7.78
C THR A 23 -0.14 -16.83 -6.63
N LEU A 24 0.06 -16.05 -5.57
CA LEU A 24 -0.90 -15.92 -4.47
C LEU A 24 -1.96 -14.85 -4.76
N THR A 25 -1.56 -13.72 -5.33
CA THR A 25 -2.44 -12.55 -5.50
C THR A 25 -3.28 -12.59 -6.77
N LEU A 26 -2.72 -13.05 -7.90
CA LEU A 26 -3.44 -13.04 -9.17
C LEU A 26 -4.64 -13.99 -9.18
N PRO A 27 -4.54 -15.26 -8.76
CA PRO A 27 -5.67 -16.17 -8.81
C PRO A 27 -6.81 -15.73 -7.88
N SER A 28 -6.47 -15.26 -6.67
CA SER A 28 -7.46 -14.79 -5.70
C SER A 28 -8.16 -13.52 -6.17
N SER A 29 -7.42 -12.55 -6.72
CA SER A 29 -8.00 -11.32 -7.27
C SER A 29 -8.84 -11.59 -8.52
N ALA A 30 -8.36 -12.46 -9.42
CA ALA A 30 -9.10 -12.85 -10.62
C ALA A 30 -10.41 -13.58 -10.27
N ALA A 31 -10.39 -14.49 -9.30
CA ALA A 31 -11.61 -15.17 -8.85
C ALA A 31 -12.63 -14.20 -8.25
N MET A 32 -12.20 -13.25 -7.42
CA MET A 32 -13.09 -12.23 -6.87
C MET A 32 -13.65 -11.30 -7.95
N TYR A 33 -12.81 -10.87 -8.90
CA TYR A 33 -13.25 -10.03 -10.01
C TYR A 33 -14.23 -10.76 -10.93
N TRP A 34 -14.00 -12.05 -11.19
CA TRP A 34 -14.91 -12.89 -11.96
C TRP A 34 -16.28 -13.04 -11.28
N ALA A 35 -16.30 -13.15 -9.96
CA ALA A 35 -17.53 -13.36 -9.21
C ALA A 35 -18.35 -12.08 -8.95
N PHE A 36 -17.69 -10.95 -8.69
CA PHE A 36 -18.36 -9.72 -8.21
C PHE A 36 -18.15 -8.49 -9.10
N GLY A 37 -17.24 -8.54 -10.07
CA GLY A 37 -17.01 -7.49 -11.06
C GLY A 37 -16.87 -6.09 -10.44
N ASP A 38 -17.73 -5.17 -10.89
CA ASP A 38 -17.69 -3.75 -10.54
C ASP A 38 -18.07 -3.46 -9.07
N GLU A 39 -18.67 -4.41 -8.34
CA GLU A 39 -18.98 -4.21 -6.92
C GLU A 39 -17.70 -3.96 -6.10
N LEU A 40 -16.58 -4.56 -6.50
CA LEU A 40 -15.26 -4.38 -5.89
C LEU A 40 -14.73 -2.93 -5.99
N LEU A 41 -15.23 -2.13 -6.94
CA LEU A 41 -14.85 -0.72 -7.07
C LEU A 41 -15.41 0.12 -5.92
N THR A 42 -16.56 -0.30 -5.36
CA THR A 42 -17.22 0.40 -4.25
C THR A 42 -16.97 -0.26 -2.90
N HIS A 43 -16.67 -1.56 -2.90
CA HIS A 43 -16.32 -2.35 -1.72
C HIS A 43 -14.82 -2.62 -1.64
N SER A 44 -14.10 -1.74 -0.94
CA SER A 44 -12.63 -1.85 -0.77
C SER A 44 -12.18 -3.14 -0.09
N ASN A 45 -13.05 -3.73 0.74
CA ASN A 45 -12.81 -4.99 1.42
C ASN A 45 -13.59 -6.12 0.72
N ALA A 46 -12.89 -7.01 0.03
CA ALA A 46 -13.49 -8.11 -0.71
C ALA A 46 -14.28 -9.09 0.18
N PHE A 47 -13.91 -9.24 1.46
CA PHE A 47 -14.67 -10.09 2.40
C PHE A 47 -16.09 -9.59 2.66
N SER A 48 -16.37 -8.31 2.40
CA SER A 48 -17.70 -7.74 2.59
C SER A 48 -18.72 -8.23 1.56
N LEU A 49 -18.25 -8.69 0.39
CA LEU A 49 -19.10 -9.23 -0.68
C LEU A 49 -19.37 -10.73 -0.53
N LEU A 50 -18.52 -11.44 0.21
CA LEU A 50 -18.66 -12.89 0.37
C LEU A 50 -19.87 -13.25 1.26
N PRO A 51 -20.64 -14.29 0.87
CA PRO A 51 -21.79 -14.73 1.65
C PRO A 51 -21.38 -15.18 3.05
N LYS A 52 -22.28 -14.96 4.02
CA LYS A 52 -22.08 -15.37 5.42
C LYS A 52 -21.97 -16.89 5.50
N THR A 53 -20.75 -17.39 5.62
CA THR A 53 -20.44 -18.82 5.72
C THR A 53 -19.34 -19.03 6.76
N ARG A 54 -19.25 -20.24 7.31
CA ARG A 54 -18.18 -20.59 8.28
C ARG A 54 -16.77 -20.41 7.68
N TRP A 55 -16.62 -20.63 6.38
CA TRP A 55 -15.36 -20.43 5.66
C TRP A 55 -14.96 -18.95 5.58
N ARG A 56 -15.93 -18.07 5.27
CA ARG A 56 -15.69 -16.63 5.29
C ARG A 56 -15.33 -16.16 6.70
N ASP A 57 -16.06 -16.62 7.72
CA ASP A 57 -15.80 -16.22 9.10
C ASP A 57 -14.41 -16.69 9.57
N ALA A 58 -13.99 -17.91 9.21
CA ALA A 58 -12.64 -18.40 9.47
C ALA A 58 -11.57 -17.55 8.78
N ALA A 59 -11.79 -17.15 7.51
CA ALA A 59 -10.87 -16.30 6.78
C ALA A 59 -10.75 -14.89 7.39
N VAL A 60 -11.87 -14.30 7.84
CA VAL A 60 -11.87 -13.02 8.55
C VAL A 60 -11.10 -13.12 9.87
N ILE A 61 -11.31 -14.19 10.66
CA ILE A 61 -10.56 -14.41 11.90
C ILE A 61 -9.05 -14.52 11.62
N LEU A 62 -8.67 -15.29 10.60
CA LEU A 62 -7.26 -15.42 10.22
C LEU A 62 -6.65 -14.08 9.77
N MET A 63 -7.41 -13.28 9.02
CA MET A 63 -6.99 -11.93 8.61
C MET A 63 -6.83 -10.99 9.82
N LEU A 64 -7.71 -11.06 10.83
CA LEU A 64 -7.57 -10.26 12.05
C LEU A 64 -6.33 -10.65 12.85
N ILE A 65 -6.04 -11.95 12.98
CA ILE A 65 -4.81 -12.45 13.62
C ILE A 65 -3.58 -11.94 12.86
N HIS A 66 -3.58 -12.06 11.53
CA HIS A 66 -2.52 -11.55 10.68
C HIS A 66 -2.31 -10.04 10.91
N GLN A 67 -3.38 -9.24 10.86
CA GLN A 67 -3.30 -7.79 11.01
C GLN A 67 -2.76 -7.37 12.38
N PHE A 68 -3.09 -8.10 13.45
CA PHE A 68 -2.56 -7.86 14.78
C PHE A 68 -1.04 -8.09 14.86
N ILE A 69 -0.56 -9.20 14.28
CA ILE A 69 0.87 -9.51 14.23
C ILE A 69 1.62 -8.49 13.36
N THR A 70 1.07 -8.16 12.18
CA THR A 70 1.65 -7.16 11.27
C THR A 70 1.75 -5.79 11.93
N PHE A 71 0.72 -5.37 12.68
CA PHE A 71 0.76 -4.11 13.42
C PHE A 71 1.91 -4.08 14.44
N GLY A 72 2.10 -5.16 15.20
CA GLY A 72 3.20 -5.28 16.14
C GLY A 72 4.57 -5.17 15.46
N PHE A 73 4.76 -5.88 14.35
CA PHE A 73 6.00 -5.82 13.56
C PHE A 73 6.24 -4.44 12.94
N ALA A 74 5.21 -3.81 12.39
CA ALA A 74 5.32 -2.49 11.74
C ALA A 74 5.61 -1.37 12.74
N CYS A 75 5.04 -1.43 13.94
CA CYS A 75 5.29 -0.42 14.98
C CYS A 75 6.64 -0.60 15.69
N THR A 76 7.22 -1.80 15.65
CA THR A 76 8.52 -2.10 16.30
C THR A 76 9.65 -1.13 15.90
N PRO A 77 9.94 -0.88 14.61
CA PRO A 77 10.96 0.12 14.23
C PRO A 77 10.60 1.54 14.68
N LEU A 78 9.32 1.92 14.67
CA LEU A 78 8.87 3.22 15.18
C LEU A 78 9.13 3.36 16.68
N TYR A 79 8.86 2.31 17.46
CA TYR A 79 9.18 2.29 18.88
C TYR A 79 10.67 2.40 19.11
N PHE A 80 11.53 1.71 18.35
CA PHE A 80 12.97 1.83 18.53
C PHE A 80 13.50 3.22 18.21
N VAL A 81 13.02 3.85 17.13
CA VAL A 81 13.40 5.23 16.81
C VAL A 81 12.91 6.18 17.90
N TRP A 82 11.67 6.04 18.35
CA TRP A 82 11.11 6.88 19.40
C TRP A 82 11.81 6.70 20.75
N GLU A 83 12.02 5.45 21.19
CA GLU A 83 12.76 5.10 22.41
C GLU A 83 14.18 5.67 22.39
N LYS A 84 14.81 5.73 21.21
CA LYS A 84 16.12 6.37 21.03
C LYS A 84 16.05 7.89 21.12
N VAL A 85 15.04 8.52 20.52
CA VAL A 85 14.82 9.98 20.58
C VAL A 85 14.61 10.46 22.02
N ILE A 86 13.84 9.72 22.81
CA ILE A 86 13.58 10.04 24.23
C ILE A 86 14.68 9.53 25.18
N GLY A 87 15.72 8.87 24.66
CA GLY A 87 16.83 8.32 25.45
C GLY A 87 16.50 7.10 26.30
N MET A 88 15.28 6.56 26.25
CA MET A 88 14.84 5.43 27.08
C MET A 88 15.20 4.03 26.51
N HIS A 89 15.99 3.97 25.45
CA HIS A 89 16.39 2.73 24.78
C HIS A 89 17.07 1.68 25.70
N ASP A 90 17.78 2.12 26.75
CA ASP A 90 18.47 1.23 27.71
C ASP A 90 17.63 0.91 28.96
N ALA A 91 16.39 1.39 29.06
CA ALA A 91 15.56 1.17 30.23
C ALA A 91 15.21 -0.33 30.41
N LYS A 92 15.69 -0.94 31.51
CA LYS A 92 15.41 -2.36 31.83
C LYS A 92 13.95 -2.63 32.26
N SER A 93 13.23 -1.59 32.67
CA SER A 93 11.83 -1.73 33.14
C SER A 93 10.86 -1.77 31.96
N ILE A 94 10.13 -2.89 31.84
CA ILE A 94 9.10 -3.10 30.83
C ILE A 94 7.98 -2.05 30.94
N PHE A 95 7.58 -1.69 32.17
CA PHE A 95 6.51 -0.71 32.38
C PHE A 95 6.86 0.68 31.85
N LYS A 96 8.09 1.15 32.11
CA LYS A 96 8.57 2.45 31.58
C LYS A 96 8.61 2.45 30.05
N ARG A 97 9.03 1.34 29.44
CA ARG A 97 9.02 1.18 27.97
C ARG A 97 7.61 1.14 27.40
N ALA A 98 6.67 0.47 28.06
CA ALA A 98 5.27 0.45 27.66
C ALA A 98 4.68 1.88 27.67
N LEU A 99 4.92 2.63 28.74
CA LEU A 99 4.47 4.03 28.84
C LEU A 99 5.09 4.90 27.74
N ALA A 100 6.38 4.73 27.49
CA ALA A 100 7.11 5.45 26.44
C ALA A 100 6.60 5.18 25.02
N ARG A 101 5.93 4.06 24.77
CA ARG A 101 5.34 3.72 23.46
C ARG A 101 3.94 4.27 23.26
N LEU A 102 3.23 4.64 24.34
CA LEU A 102 1.87 5.20 24.25
C LEU A 102 1.77 6.41 23.30
N PRO A 103 2.71 7.37 23.28
CA PRO A 103 2.67 8.49 22.34
C PRO A 103 2.71 8.09 20.86
N ILE A 104 3.19 6.88 20.53
CA ILE A 104 3.20 6.36 19.16
C ILE A 104 1.90 5.59 18.87
N VAL A 105 1.48 4.73 19.80
CA VAL A 105 0.30 3.86 19.59
C VAL A 105 -1.01 4.64 19.64
N VAL A 106 -1.15 5.56 20.59
CA VAL A 106 -2.41 6.28 20.82
C VAL A 106 -2.84 7.07 19.59
N PRO A 107 -1.97 7.86 18.92
CA PRO A 107 -2.35 8.55 17.68
C PRO A 107 -2.72 7.58 16.56
N ILE A 108 -1.98 6.48 16.37
CA ILE A 108 -2.27 5.50 15.31
C ILE A 108 -3.64 4.85 15.55
N TRP A 109 -3.90 4.43 16.78
CA TRP A 109 -5.18 3.85 17.18
C TRP A 109 -6.34 4.84 17.05
N PHE A 110 -6.13 6.08 17.48
CA PHE A 110 -7.13 7.15 17.38
C PHE A 110 -7.46 7.48 15.91
N LEU A 111 -6.44 7.62 15.05
CA LEU A 111 -6.63 7.84 13.62
C LEU A 111 -7.34 6.66 12.94
N ALA A 112 -7.07 5.42 13.37
CA ALA A 112 -7.75 4.23 12.85
C ALA A 112 -9.25 4.21 13.21
N ILE A 113 -9.65 4.75 14.37
CA ILE A 113 -11.06 4.88 14.76
C ILE A 113 -11.76 5.98 13.95
N ILE A 114 -11.08 7.12 13.75
CA ILE A 114 -11.64 8.29 13.05
C ILE A 114 -11.81 8.03 11.55
N PHE A 115 -10.83 7.38 10.91
CA PHE A 115 -10.80 7.19 9.47
C PHE A 115 -10.77 5.71 9.10
N PRO A 116 -11.90 4.98 9.14
CA PRO A 116 -11.92 3.57 8.82
C PRO A 116 -12.03 3.33 7.30
N PHE A 117 -11.31 4.12 6.49
CA PHE A 117 -11.42 4.17 5.03
C PHE A 117 -10.24 3.45 4.36
N PHE A 118 -10.26 2.11 4.37
CA PHE A 118 -9.14 1.31 3.84
C PHE A 118 -8.80 1.64 2.38
N GLY A 119 -9.79 1.83 1.51
CA GLY A 119 -9.58 2.12 0.09
C GLY A 119 -8.83 3.44 -0.15
N PRO A 120 -9.41 4.59 0.25
CA PRO A 120 -8.74 5.88 0.07
C PRO A 120 -7.41 6.02 0.81
N ILE A 121 -7.29 5.46 2.02
CA ILE A 121 -6.00 5.48 2.75
C ILE A 121 -4.95 4.71 1.97
N ASN A 122 -5.25 3.47 1.55
CA ASN A 122 -4.29 2.65 0.78
C ASN A 122 -3.92 3.32 -0.54
N SER A 123 -4.89 3.93 -1.22
CA SER A 123 -4.66 4.62 -2.49
C SER A 123 -3.85 5.91 -2.31
N ALA A 124 -4.12 6.71 -1.27
CA ALA A 124 -3.37 7.93 -0.97
C ALA A 124 -1.93 7.61 -0.53
N VAL A 125 -1.74 6.63 0.35
CA VAL A 125 -0.41 6.16 0.75
C VAL A 125 0.36 5.62 -0.46
N GLY A 126 -0.31 4.86 -1.33
CA GLY A 126 0.26 4.38 -2.59
C GLY A 126 0.73 5.52 -3.49
N ALA A 127 -0.15 6.47 -3.79
CA ALA A 127 0.14 7.58 -4.68
C ALA A 127 1.21 8.53 -4.13
N LEU A 128 1.21 8.81 -2.83
CA LEU A 128 2.06 9.83 -2.21
C LEU A 128 3.37 9.29 -1.65
N LEU A 129 3.37 8.13 -0.99
CA LEU A 129 4.56 7.59 -0.31
C LEU A 129 5.23 6.50 -1.16
N VAL A 130 4.46 5.55 -1.67
CA VAL A 130 4.99 4.40 -2.43
C VAL A 130 5.59 4.87 -3.75
N SER A 131 4.93 5.80 -4.46
CA SER A 131 5.47 6.42 -5.69
C SER A 131 6.90 6.94 -5.52
N PHE A 132 7.17 7.64 -4.42
CA PHE A 132 8.50 8.19 -4.14
C PHE A 132 9.49 7.12 -3.73
N THR A 133 9.11 6.28 -2.77
CA THR A 133 10.04 5.32 -2.14
C THR A 133 10.38 4.13 -3.03
N VAL A 134 9.46 3.69 -3.89
CA VAL A 134 9.64 2.50 -4.73
C VAL A 134 10.10 2.85 -6.14
N TYR A 135 9.66 3.99 -6.69
CA TYR A 135 9.95 4.34 -8.08
C TYR A 135 10.86 5.55 -8.21
N ILE A 136 10.44 6.73 -7.75
CA ILE A 136 11.14 8.00 -8.05
C ILE A 136 12.53 8.03 -7.43
N ILE A 137 12.64 7.82 -6.11
CA ILE A 137 13.92 7.92 -5.39
C ILE A 137 14.90 6.85 -5.87
N PRO A 138 14.54 5.55 -5.98
CA PRO A 138 15.47 4.54 -6.48
C PRO A 138 15.93 4.79 -7.92
N ALA A 139 15.04 5.21 -8.82
CA ALA A 139 15.38 5.47 -10.21
C ALA A 139 16.31 6.70 -10.35
N LEU A 140 16.04 7.77 -9.59
CA LEU A 140 16.92 8.94 -9.54
C LEU A 140 18.28 8.59 -8.91
N ALA A 141 18.28 7.81 -7.83
CA ALA A 141 19.51 7.34 -7.20
C ALA A 141 20.36 6.55 -8.21
N HIS A 142 19.76 5.63 -8.97
CA HIS A 142 20.46 4.89 -10.02
C HIS A 142 21.08 5.81 -11.08
N VAL A 143 20.33 6.80 -11.58
CA VAL A 143 20.82 7.79 -12.55
C VAL A 143 22.00 8.60 -11.99
N LEU A 144 21.89 9.04 -10.74
CA LEU A 144 22.94 9.83 -10.07
C LEU A 144 24.19 8.98 -9.81
N THR A 145 24.03 7.74 -9.35
CA THR A 145 25.14 6.82 -9.08
C THR A 145 25.92 6.46 -10.35
N TYR A 146 25.25 6.23 -11.48
CA TYR A 146 25.90 5.86 -12.74
C TYR A 146 26.03 7.02 -13.74
N ARG A 147 26.12 8.26 -13.24
CA ARG A 147 26.27 9.46 -14.09
C ARG A 147 27.62 9.51 -14.81
N THR A 148 28.71 9.11 -14.14
CA THR A 148 30.08 9.21 -14.67
C THR A 148 30.51 7.95 -15.41
N ALA A 149 31.42 8.10 -16.37
CA ALA A 149 31.98 6.96 -17.11
C ALA A 149 32.73 5.99 -16.18
N SER A 150 33.45 6.52 -15.19
CA SER A 150 34.16 5.70 -14.18
C SER A 150 33.20 4.85 -13.34
N ALA A 151 32.05 5.39 -12.93
CA ALA A 151 31.05 4.65 -12.17
C ALA A 151 30.38 3.54 -13.01
N ARG A 152 30.17 3.78 -14.32
CA ARG A 152 29.63 2.77 -15.25
C ARG A 152 30.61 1.63 -15.50
N MET A 153 31.90 1.93 -15.60
CA MET A 153 32.95 0.92 -15.79
C MET A 153 33.14 0.05 -14.54
N ASN A 154 33.06 0.66 -13.35
CA ASN A 154 33.18 -0.03 -12.06
C ASN A 154 31.85 -0.57 -11.52
N ALA A 155 30.79 -0.57 -12.33
CA ALA A 155 29.49 -1.04 -11.90
C ALA A 155 29.54 -2.53 -11.57
N ALA A 156 29.16 -2.89 -10.35
CA ALA A 156 29.06 -4.28 -9.90
C ALA A 156 28.07 -5.09 -10.75
N GLU A 157 27.04 -4.43 -11.28
CA GLU A 157 26.09 -5.00 -12.24
C GLU A 157 26.07 -4.16 -13.51
N LYS A 158 26.34 -4.81 -14.64
CA LYS A 158 26.19 -4.19 -15.98
C LYS A 158 24.73 -4.23 -16.42
N PRO A 159 24.33 -3.38 -17.38
CA PRO A 159 22.97 -3.37 -17.91
C PRO A 159 22.57 -4.77 -18.39
N PRO A 160 21.28 -5.12 -18.26
CA PRO A 160 20.83 -6.46 -18.59
C PRO A 160 21.00 -6.76 -20.08
N PHE A 161 21.09 -8.05 -20.42
CA PHE A 161 21.29 -8.51 -21.81
C PHE A 161 20.29 -7.91 -22.82
N PHE A 162 19.04 -7.67 -22.41
CA PHE A 162 18.00 -7.11 -23.27
C PHE A 162 18.08 -5.59 -23.47
N LEU A 163 18.80 -4.87 -22.59
CA LEU A 163 19.06 -3.43 -22.70
C LEU A 163 20.53 -3.14 -22.31
N PRO A 164 21.51 -3.50 -23.18
CA PRO A 164 22.93 -3.38 -22.86
C PRO A 164 23.44 -1.92 -22.83
N SER A 165 22.58 -0.93 -23.12
CA SER A 165 22.93 0.48 -23.22
C SER A 165 22.69 1.23 -21.90
N TRP A 166 23.72 1.88 -21.38
CA TRP A 166 23.62 2.81 -20.24
C TRP A 166 22.75 4.02 -20.56
N THR A 167 22.77 4.50 -21.81
CA THR A 167 21.86 5.57 -22.26
C THR A 167 20.42 5.08 -22.26
N GLY A 168 20.18 3.84 -22.69
CA GLY A 168 18.86 3.20 -22.61
C GLY A 168 18.36 3.09 -21.16
N MET A 169 19.22 2.66 -20.25
CA MET A 169 18.91 2.62 -18.81
C MET A 169 18.62 4.01 -18.23
N PHE A 170 19.34 5.05 -18.66
CA PHE A 170 19.05 6.42 -18.25
C PHE A 170 17.67 6.89 -18.73
N VAL A 171 17.37 6.70 -20.02
CA VAL A 171 16.09 7.08 -20.62
C VAL A 171 14.94 6.34 -19.94
N LEU A 172 15.08 5.04 -19.68
CA LEU A 172 14.08 4.24 -19.00
C LEU A 172 13.82 4.74 -17.57
N ASN A 173 14.88 4.96 -16.77
CA ASN A 173 14.72 5.47 -15.41
C ASN A 173 14.09 6.87 -15.39
N MET A 174 14.52 7.77 -16.29
CA MET A 174 13.92 9.10 -16.41
C MET A 174 12.46 9.04 -16.86
N PHE A 175 12.12 8.14 -17.78
CA PHE A 175 10.74 7.89 -18.17
C PHE A 175 9.90 7.43 -16.99
N ILE A 176 10.38 6.44 -16.20
CA ILE A 176 9.68 5.96 -15.00
C ILE A 176 9.46 7.10 -14.00
N VAL A 177 10.48 7.92 -13.75
CA VAL A 177 10.37 9.06 -12.83
C VAL A 177 9.28 10.03 -13.29
N VAL A 178 9.35 10.48 -14.54
CA VAL A 178 8.39 11.45 -15.09
C VAL A 178 6.98 10.85 -15.12
N TRP A 179 6.84 9.61 -15.60
CA TRP A 179 5.56 8.91 -15.68
C TRP A 179 4.92 8.74 -14.31
N VAL A 180 5.66 8.22 -13.33
CA VAL A 180 5.13 8.00 -11.97
C VAL A 180 4.85 9.33 -11.27
N LEU A 181 5.64 10.37 -11.52
CA LEU A 181 5.39 11.70 -10.97
C LEU A 181 4.09 12.30 -11.53
N VAL A 182 3.86 12.20 -12.84
CA VAL A 182 2.66 12.76 -13.49
C VAL A 182 1.42 11.90 -13.22
N VAL A 183 1.48 10.60 -13.51
CA VAL A 183 0.33 9.70 -13.45
C VAL A 183 0.08 9.19 -12.03
N GLY A 184 1.13 8.74 -11.34
CA GLY A 184 1.02 8.20 -9.99
C GLY A 184 0.79 9.27 -8.95
N PHE A 185 1.76 10.18 -8.79
CA PHE A 185 1.68 11.25 -7.78
C PHE A 185 0.73 12.38 -8.18
N GLY A 186 0.80 12.87 -9.41
CA GLY A 186 -0.04 13.97 -9.89
C GLY A 186 -1.52 13.58 -9.98
N LEU A 187 -1.89 12.85 -11.03
CA LEU A 187 -3.28 12.47 -11.29
C LEU A 187 -3.83 11.51 -10.23
N GLY A 188 -3.08 10.46 -9.91
CA GLY A 188 -3.46 9.48 -8.89
C GLY A 188 -3.56 10.12 -7.50
N GLY A 189 -2.55 10.90 -7.09
CA GLY A 189 -2.58 11.61 -5.81
C GLY A 189 -3.73 12.61 -5.70
N TRP A 190 -4.01 13.37 -6.78
CA TRP A 190 -5.16 14.26 -6.84
C TRP A 190 -6.48 13.49 -6.67
N ALA A 191 -6.72 12.44 -7.45
CA ALA A 191 -7.94 11.64 -7.38
C ALA A 191 -8.13 10.99 -5.99
N SER A 192 -7.05 10.46 -5.41
CA SER A 192 -7.07 9.84 -4.10
C SER A 192 -7.33 10.86 -2.99
N MET A 193 -6.73 12.05 -3.06
CA MET A 193 -6.96 13.11 -2.08
C MET A 193 -8.39 13.66 -2.16
N VAL A 194 -8.91 13.90 -3.37
CA VAL A 194 -10.30 14.34 -3.58
C VAL A 194 -11.29 13.29 -3.03
N ASN A 195 -11.05 12.01 -3.30
CA ASN A 195 -11.88 10.94 -2.75
C ASN A 195 -11.79 10.86 -1.22
N PHE A 196 -10.60 11.06 -0.65
CA PHE A 196 -10.42 11.09 0.80
C PHE A 196 -11.19 12.25 1.44
N VAL A 197 -11.03 13.47 0.93
CA VAL A 197 -11.73 14.67 1.42
C VAL A 197 -13.25 14.50 1.31
N ARG A 198 -13.75 14.03 0.16
CA ARG A 198 -15.20 13.78 -0.02
C ARG A 198 -15.75 12.77 0.98
N GLN A 199 -14.99 11.75 1.34
CA GLN A 199 -15.43 10.78 2.36
C GLN A 199 -15.45 11.38 3.76
N ILE A 200 -14.49 12.25 4.10
CA ILE A 200 -14.54 13.01 5.36
C ILE A 200 -15.77 13.91 5.40
N ASP A 201 -16.05 14.64 4.32
CA ASP A 201 -17.20 15.56 4.26
C ASP A 201 -18.54 14.80 4.35
N THR A 202 -18.60 13.57 3.82
CA THR A 202 -19.84 12.76 3.80
C THR A 202 -20.11 12.06 5.14
N PHE A 203 -19.07 11.54 5.81
CA PHE A 203 -19.23 10.71 7.01
C PHE A 203 -18.85 11.41 8.33
N GLY A 204 -18.27 12.62 8.26
CA GLY A 204 -17.74 13.35 9.42
C GLY A 204 -16.46 12.72 9.98
N LEU A 205 -15.91 13.32 11.05
CA LEU A 205 -14.72 12.81 11.76
C LEU A 205 -14.98 11.51 12.55
N PHE A 206 -16.24 11.14 12.75
CA PHE A 206 -16.62 9.86 13.36
C PHE A 206 -17.67 9.20 12.47
N ALA A 207 -17.23 8.26 11.62
CA ALA A 207 -18.17 7.47 10.85
C ALA A 207 -19.04 6.63 11.80
N LYS A 208 -20.37 6.72 11.66
CA LYS A 208 -21.33 5.95 12.47
C LYS A 208 -21.25 4.43 12.25
N CYS A 209 -20.67 3.99 11.13
CA CYS A 209 -20.47 2.57 10.80
C CYS A 209 -19.29 2.36 9.83
N TYR A 210 -18.71 1.16 9.87
CA TYR A 210 -17.72 0.68 8.91
C TYR A 210 -18.43 0.14 7.65
N GLN A 211 -18.08 0.66 6.46
CA GLN A 211 -18.75 0.35 5.18
C GLN A 211 -20.29 0.57 5.19
N CYS A 212 -20.76 1.74 5.64
CA CYS A 212 -22.19 2.06 5.63
C CYS A 212 -22.80 2.04 4.21
N PRO A 213 -24.09 1.68 4.06
CA PRO A 213 -24.81 1.84 2.80
C PRO A 213 -24.75 3.31 2.33
N LYS A 214 -24.66 3.53 1.01
CA LYS A 214 -24.78 4.89 0.45
C LYS A 214 -26.10 5.52 0.92
N PRO A 215 -26.12 6.81 1.30
CA PRO A 215 -27.37 7.52 1.54
C PRO A 215 -28.25 7.38 0.29
N PRO A 216 -29.56 7.15 0.44
CA PRO A 216 -30.46 7.05 -0.69
C PRO A 216 -30.38 8.34 -1.51
N VAL A 217 -30.08 8.21 -2.81
CA VAL A 217 -30.13 9.31 -3.77
C VAL A 217 -31.59 9.81 -3.78
N PRO A 218 -31.85 11.13 -3.67
CA PRO A 218 -33.20 11.66 -3.80
C PRO A 218 -33.84 11.15 -5.09
N ALA A 219 -35.07 10.64 -5.00
CA ALA A 219 -35.80 9.90 -6.04
C ALA A 219 -36.05 10.65 -7.37
N ALA A 220 -35.49 11.84 -7.56
CA ALA A 220 -35.72 12.69 -8.73
C ALA A 220 -34.88 12.32 -9.97
N ALA A 221 -33.99 11.32 -9.90
CA ALA A 221 -33.08 10.97 -11.01
C ALA A 221 -33.28 9.55 -11.58
N GLN A 222 -34.32 8.81 -11.19
CA GLN A 222 -34.61 7.51 -11.81
C GLN A 222 -35.50 7.71 -13.04
N SER A 223 -34.89 7.60 -14.23
CA SER A 223 -35.64 7.37 -15.47
C SER A 223 -36.31 5.99 -15.41
N PRO A 224 -37.54 5.83 -15.91
CA PRO A 224 -38.28 4.57 -15.80
C PRO A 224 -37.60 3.45 -16.61
N ALA A 225 -37.48 2.28 -16.00
CA ALA A 225 -36.90 1.07 -16.60
C ALA A 225 -37.76 0.54 -17.76
N PRO A 226 -37.17 -0.06 -18.82
CA PRO A 226 -37.94 -0.71 -19.88
C PRO A 226 -38.55 -2.02 -19.39
N LEU A 227 -39.82 -2.25 -19.75
CA LEU A 227 -40.59 -3.46 -19.46
C LEU A 227 -39.95 -4.72 -20.09
N PRO A 228 -40.05 -5.89 -19.44
CA PRO A 228 -39.57 -7.15 -20.00
C PRO A 228 -40.52 -7.64 -21.12
N HIS A 229 -39.97 -7.94 -22.29
CA HIS A 229 -40.67 -8.66 -23.35
C HIS A 229 -40.70 -10.16 -23.02
N HIS A 230 -41.88 -10.75 -23.27
CA HIS A 230 -42.21 -12.18 -23.15
C HIS A 230 -41.38 -13.08 -24.07
#